data_AF-A0AAV0Z3I3-F1
#
_entry.id   AF-A0AAV0Z3I3-F1
#
_cell.length_a   1.000
_cell.length_b   1.000
_cell.length_c   1.000
_cell.angle_alpha   90.00
_cell.angle_beta   90.00
_cell.angle_gamma   90.00
#
_symmetry.space_group_name_H-M   'P 1'
#
loop_
_entity.id
_entity.type
_entity.pdbx_description
1 polymer ?
#
loop_
_entity_poly.entity_id
_entity_poly.type
_entity_poly.pdbx_seq_one_letter_code
_entity_poly.pdbx_strand_id
1 'polypeptide(L)'
;MIDNHLRVLVEKEVDTILSRCNLSEKMPHLRNSIHKDGDDEVGTPLAELEDTSPAVISECLKALLGLILGSEISLPEFEQIQVPKLHSEASIGVARSLGEAYELIYKAIMDPKKWESRSQVVGKASS
;
A
#
# COMPACT_ATOMS: atom_id res chain seq x y z
N MET A 1 11.08 25.00 -10.24
CA MET A 1 10.54 25.44 -8.93
C MET A 1 9.10 24.99 -8.76
N ILE A 2 8.21 25.26 -9.72
CA ILE A 2 6.82 24.79 -9.67
C ILE A 2 6.72 23.26 -9.67
N ASP A 3 7.59 22.57 -10.40
CA ASP A 3 7.66 21.10 -10.46
C ASP A 3 8.00 20.48 -9.10
N ASN A 4 8.81 21.18 -8.30
CA ASN A 4 9.16 20.75 -6.96
C ASN A 4 7.97 20.87 -6.00
N HIS A 5 7.25 21.99 -6.07
CA HIS A 5 6.03 22.18 -5.28
C HIS A 5 4.94 21.18 -5.67
N LEU A 6 4.80 20.90 -6.97
CA LEU A 6 3.86 19.90 -7.47
C LEU A 6 4.21 18.51 -6.96
N ARG A 7 5.49 18.13 -7.00
CA ARG A 7 5.95 16.85 -6.46
C ARG A 7 5.68 16.73 -4.95
N VAL A 8 6.02 17.75 -4.18
CA VAL A 8 5.74 17.78 -2.72
C VAL A 8 4.24 17.69 -2.43
N LEU A 9 3.41 18.36 -3.23
CA LEU A 9 1.96 18.29 -3.11
C LEU A 9 1.47 16.85 -3.36
N VAL A 10 1.93 16.21 -4.43
CA VAL A 10 1.59 14.81 -4.74
C VAL A 10 2.02 13.88 -3.61
N GLU A 11 3.26 14.00 -3.12
CA GLU A 11 3.78 13.17 -2.02
C GLU A 11 2.93 13.33 -0.76
N LYS A 12 2.59 14.57 -0.39
CA LYS A 12 1.75 14.90 0.78
C LYS A 12 0.34 14.32 0.65
N GLU A 13 -0.27 14.43 -0.53
CA GLU A 13 -1.61 13.92 -0.78
C GLU A 13 -1.65 12.39 -0.72
N VAL A 14 -0.65 11.73 -1.30
CA VAL A 14 -0.50 10.27 -1.22
C VAL A 14 -0.35 9.82 0.23
N ASP A 15 0.51 10.48 1.01
CA ASP A 15 0.68 10.15 2.43
C ASP A 15 -0.59 10.41 3.25
N THR A 16 -1.31 11.50 2.97
CA THR A 16 -2.60 11.82 3.61
C THR A 16 -3.65 10.75 3.30
N ILE A 17 -3.71 10.26 2.06
CA ILE A 17 -4.63 9.19 1.65
C ILE A 17 -4.23 7.88 2.34
N LEU A 18 -2.97 7.49 2.27
CA LEU A 18 -2.49 6.24 2.85
C LEU A 18 -2.62 6.22 4.38
N SER A 19 -2.37 7.34 5.07
CA SER A 19 -2.53 7.45 6.52
C SER A 19 -3.99 7.32 6.95
N ARG A 20 -4.93 7.94 6.22
CA ARG A 20 -6.38 7.77 6.47
C ARG A 20 -6.86 6.34 6.30
N CYS A 21 -6.19 5.58 5.45
CA CYS A 21 -6.48 4.16 5.22
C CYS A 21 -5.66 3.22 6.10
N ASN A 22 -4.91 3.75 7.08
CA ASN A 22 -4.00 3.00 7.94
C ASN A 22 -2.92 2.20 7.17
N LEU A 23 -2.60 2.61 5.93
CA LEU A 23 -1.63 1.97 5.06
C LEU A 23 -0.23 2.57 5.17
N SER A 24 -0.09 3.85 5.54
CA SER A 24 1.21 4.55 5.53
C SER A 24 2.25 3.83 6.40
N GLU A 25 1.88 3.43 7.63
CA GLU A 25 2.76 2.71 8.55
C GLU A 25 3.06 1.27 8.11
N LYS A 26 2.20 0.69 7.26
CA LYS A 26 2.29 -0.71 6.81
C LYS A 26 3.14 -0.88 5.54
N MET A 27 3.22 0.16 4.71
CA MET A 27 3.99 0.15 3.46
C MET A 27 5.47 -0.24 3.62
N PRO A 28 6.22 0.23 4.64
CA PRO A 28 7.60 -0.20 4.84
C PRO A 28 7.74 -1.71 5.08
N HIS A 29 6.82 -2.32 5.85
CA HIS A 29 6.82 -3.75 6.14
C HIS A 29 6.58 -4.58 4.87
N LEU A 30 5.61 -4.17 4.06
CA LEU A 30 5.32 -4.82 2.78
C LEU A 30 6.49 -4.68 1.80
N ARG A 31 7.12 -3.50 1.74
CA ARG A 31 8.27 -3.25 0.87
C ARG A 31 9.48 -4.09 1.26
N ASN A 32 9.75 -4.22 2.55
CA ASN A 32 10.85 -5.02 3.08
C ASN A 32 10.65 -6.51 2.83
N SER A 33 9.41 -7.01 2.93
CA SER A 33 9.07 -8.39 2.57
C SER A 33 9.37 -8.69 1.10
N ILE A 34 9.03 -7.78 0.18
CA ILE A 34 9.30 -7.96 -1.25
C ILE A 34 10.81 -7.93 -1.55
N HIS A 35 11.60 -7.06 -0.90
CA HIS A 35 13.04 -6.90 -1.21
C HIS A 35 13.96 -7.89 -0.50
N LYS A 36 13.50 -8.59 0.54
CA LYS A 36 14.23 -9.74 1.13
C LYS A 36 14.12 -10.96 0.22
N ASP A 37 14.83 -10.93 -0.91
CA ASP A 37 14.95 -12.05 -1.87
C ASP A 37 16.33 -12.75 -1.79
N GLY A 38 17.20 -12.35 -0.85
CA GLY A 38 18.62 -12.71 -0.88
C GLY A 38 19.14 -13.65 0.22
N ASP A 39 18.36 -13.99 1.24
CA ASP A 39 18.85 -14.83 2.34
C ASP A 39 17.79 -15.82 2.79
N ASP A 40 18.22 -17.04 3.04
CA ASP A 40 17.45 -18.23 3.43
C ASP A 40 16.87 -18.11 4.86
N GLU A 41 16.63 -16.89 5.32
CA GLU A 41 15.97 -16.59 6.58
C GLU A 41 14.47 -16.47 6.35
N VAL A 42 13.73 -17.47 6.83
CA VAL A 42 12.29 -17.41 7.05
C VAL A 42 12.00 -16.29 8.06
N GLY A 43 11.98 -15.05 7.56
CA GLY A 43 11.45 -13.91 8.32
C GLY A 43 10.00 -14.17 8.68
N THR A 44 9.56 -13.62 9.81
CA THR A 44 8.16 -13.72 10.26
C THR A 44 7.21 -13.37 9.11
N PRO A 45 6.33 -14.30 8.68
CA PRO A 45 5.41 -14.03 7.59
C PRO A 45 4.55 -12.81 7.86
N LEU A 46 4.18 -12.11 6.79
CA LEU A 46 3.34 -10.92 6.90
C LEU A 46 2.00 -11.20 7.59
N ALA A 47 1.44 -12.41 7.47
CA ALA A 47 0.21 -12.77 8.15
C ALA A 47 0.36 -12.93 9.68
N GLU A 48 1.58 -13.16 10.19
CA GLU A 48 1.85 -13.32 11.62
C GLU A 48 2.09 -11.97 12.33
N LEU A 49 2.35 -10.92 11.56
CA LEU A 49 2.36 -9.54 12.04
C LEU A 49 0.91 -9.05 12.15
N GLU A 50 0.48 -8.70 13.36
CA GLU A 50 -0.88 -8.19 13.66
C GLU A 50 -1.27 -7.05 12.72
N ASP A 51 -0.31 -6.18 12.43
CA ASP A 51 -0.47 -5.02 11.54
C ASP A 51 -0.57 -5.35 10.05
N THR A 52 -0.15 -6.52 9.59
CA THR A 52 -0.23 -6.92 8.16
C THR A 52 -1.06 -8.17 7.95
N SER A 53 -1.91 -8.53 8.92
CA SER A 53 -2.84 -9.64 8.78
C SER A 53 -3.81 -9.44 7.59
N PRO A 54 -4.32 -10.53 6.97
CA PRO A 54 -5.24 -10.43 5.83
C PRO A 54 -6.50 -9.63 6.10
N ALA A 55 -7.05 -9.72 7.32
CA ALA A 55 -8.21 -8.95 7.72
C ALA A 55 -7.90 -7.45 7.73
N VAL A 56 -6.79 -7.06 8.37
CA VAL A 56 -6.37 -5.66 8.48
C VAL A 56 -6.07 -5.07 7.10
N ILE A 57 -5.34 -5.77 6.24
CA ILE A 57 -5.05 -5.29 4.88
C ILE A 57 -6.32 -5.20 4.03
N SER A 58 -7.27 -6.14 4.17
CA SER A 58 -8.57 -6.07 3.51
C SER A 58 -9.38 -4.84 3.94
N GLU A 59 -9.40 -4.54 5.24
CA GLU A 59 -10.05 -3.34 5.78
C GLU A 59 -9.37 -2.05 5.30
N CYS A 60 -8.04 -2.02 5.28
CA CYS A 60 -7.28 -0.89 4.75
C CYS A 60 -7.55 -0.65 3.26
N LEU A 61 -7.66 -1.72 2.45
CA LEU A 61 -8.01 -1.63 1.03
C LEU A 61 -9.45 -1.17 0.81
N LYS A 62 -10.40 -1.62 1.64
CA LYS A 62 -11.78 -1.13 1.59
C LYS A 62 -11.84 0.35 1.94
N ALA A 63 -11.11 0.79 2.95
CA ALA A 63 -11.00 2.21 3.31
C ALA A 63 -10.39 3.03 2.16
N LEU A 64 -9.34 2.53 1.51
CA LEU A 64 -8.71 3.17 0.36
C LEU A 64 -9.66 3.31 -0.83
N LEU A 65 -10.38 2.24 -1.18
CA LEU A 65 -11.35 2.28 -2.27
C LEU A 65 -12.55 3.15 -1.92
N GLY A 66 -13.04 3.12 -0.68
CA GLY A 66 -14.11 4.00 -0.22
C GLY A 66 -13.74 5.48 -0.31
N LEU A 67 -12.49 5.80 0.01
CA LEU A 67 -11.92 7.14 -0.12
C LEU A 67 -11.81 7.58 -1.58
N ILE A 68 -11.24 6.75 -2.46
CA ILE A 68 -11.06 7.07 -3.88
C ILE A 68 -12.40 7.21 -4.60
N LEU A 69 -13.39 6.38 -4.25
CA LEU A 69 -14.71 6.37 -4.87
C LEU A 69 -15.67 7.43 -4.29
N GLY A 70 -15.20 8.26 -3.35
CA GLY A 70 -15.92 9.45 -2.89
C GLY A 70 -17.00 9.20 -1.83
N SER A 71 -16.88 8.13 -1.04
CA SER A 71 -17.82 7.85 0.07
C SER A 71 -17.68 8.86 1.21
N GLU A 72 -16.50 9.43 1.39
CA GLU A 72 -16.13 10.31 2.48
C GLU A 72 -14.96 11.14 1.92
N ILE A 73 -15.00 12.48 1.90
CA ILE A 73 -13.84 13.42 1.95
C ILE A 73 -14.06 14.75 1.19
N SER A 74 -13.57 15.83 1.82
CA SER A 74 -13.38 17.15 1.24
C SER A 74 -12.39 17.15 0.08
N LEU A 75 -12.65 17.93 -0.97
CA LEU A 75 -11.79 18.09 -2.16
C LEU A 75 -10.27 18.07 -1.82
N PRO A 76 -9.47 17.12 -2.35
CA PRO A 76 -8.02 17.11 -2.20
C PRO A 76 -7.38 18.45 -2.58
N GLU A 77 -6.24 18.82 -1.99
CA GLU A 77 -5.58 20.12 -2.24
C GLU A 77 -5.23 20.29 -3.72
N PHE A 78 -4.89 19.20 -4.41
CA PHE A 78 -4.61 19.23 -5.85
C PHE A 78 -5.84 19.52 -6.72
N GLU A 79 -7.05 19.21 -6.26
CA GLU A 79 -8.29 19.53 -6.99
C GLU A 79 -8.62 21.04 -6.94
N GLN A 80 -7.97 21.79 -6.04
CA GLN A 80 -8.11 23.25 -5.95
C GLN A 80 -7.21 24.00 -6.96
N ILE A 81 -6.30 23.29 -7.65
CA ILE A 81 -5.41 23.88 -8.66
C ILE A 81 -6.23 24.38 -9.85
N GLN A 82 -6.23 25.70 -10.05
CA GLN A 82 -6.94 26.35 -11.15
C GLN A 82 -6.26 26.16 -12.52
N VAL A 83 -4.96 25.91 -12.54
CA VAL A 83 -4.18 25.76 -13.77
C VAL A 83 -4.40 24.34 -14.35
N PRO A 84 -5.09 24.18 -15.49
CA PRO A 84 -5.52 22.86 -15.97
C PRO A 84 -4.38 21.86 -16.17
N LYS A 85 -3.23 22.35 -16.65
CA LYS A 85 -2.02 21.53 -16.85
C LYS A 85 -1.49 20.99 -15.53
N LEU A 86 -1.32 21.86 -14.52
CA LEU A 86 -0.80 21.46 -13.21
C LEU A 86 -1.79 20.56 -12.46
N HIS A 87 -3.10 20.81 -12.62
CA HIS A 87 -4.14 19.94 -12.09
C HIS A 87 -4.03 18.53 -12.69
N SER A 88 -3.92 18.42 -14.01
CA SER A 88 -3.73 17.13 -14.69
C SER A 88 -2.46 16.42 -14.23
N GLU A 89 -1.34 17.14 -14.12
CA GLU A 89 -0.07 16.57 -13.69
C GLU A 89 -0.13 16.09 -12.23
N ALA A 90 -0.76 16.84 -11.33
CA ALA A 90 -0.95 16.43 -9.94
C ALA A 90 -1.86 15.19 -9.85
N SER A 91 -2.99 15.19 -10.55
CA SER A 91 -3.93 14.07 -10.58
C SER A 91 -3.25 12.79 -11.10
N ILE A 92 -2.48 12.88 -12.19
CA ILE A 92 -1.70 11.76 -12.72
C ILE A 92 -0.65 11.29 -11.71
N GLY A 93 0.03 12.22 -11.02
CA GLY A 93 1.03 11.91 -10.01
C GLY A 93 0.45 11.15 -8.82
N VAL A 94 -0.68 11.62 -8.28
CA VAL A 94 -1.40 10.97 -7.18
C VAL A 94 -1.89 9.59 -7.61
N ALA A 95 -2.56 9.50 -8.77
CA ALA A 95 -3.07 8.23 -9.28
C ALA A 95 -1.96 7.19 -9.51
N ARG A 96 -0.81 7.62 -10.05
CA ARG A 96 0.35 6.75 -10.25
C ARG A 96 0.90 6.23 -8.92
N SER A 97 1.13 7.12 -7.97
CA SER A 97 1.73 6.76 -6.67
C SER A 97 0.81 5.84 -5.86
N LEU A 98 -0.51 6.07 -5.89
CA LEU A 98 -1.49 5.17 -5.28
C LEU A 98 -1.54 3.81 -6.00
N GLY A 99 -1.41 3.81 -7.33
CA GLY A 99 -1.32 2.57 -8.12
C GLY A 99 -0.09 1.74 -7.75
N GLU A 100 1.08 2.38 -7.61
CA GLU A 100 2.32 1.73 -7.17
C GLU A 100 2.18 1.15 -5.75
N ALA A 101 1.55 1.89 -4.85
CA ALA A 101 1.25 1.43 -3.50
C ALA A 101 0.32 0.20 -3.50
N TYR A 102 -0.72 0.21 -4.33
CA TYR A 102 -1.63 -0.92 -4.51
C TYR A 102 -0.92 -2.15 -5.11
N GLU A 103 -0.09 -1.94 -6.13
CA GLU A 103 0.71 -2.99 -6.75
C GLU A 103 1.63 -3.66 -5.73
N LEU A 104 2.25 -2.87 -4.85
CA LEU A 104 3.10 -3.38 -3.78
C LEU A 104 2.31 -4.27 -2.81
N ILE A 105 1.13 -3.83 -2.35
CA ILE A 105 0.24 -4.66 -1.52
C ILE A 105 -0.13 -5.95 -2.26
N TYR A 106 -0.53 -5.85 -3.52
CA TYR A 106 -0.94 -7.00 -4.32
C TYR A 106 0.19 -8.02 -4.47
N LYS A 107 1.42 -7.58 -4.76
CA LYS A 107 2.61 -8.45 -4.84
C LYS A 107 2.90 -9.14 -3.50
N ALA A 108 2.77 -8.42 -2.39
CA ALA A 108 2.98 -8.99 -1.06
C ALA A 108 1.95 -10.08 -0.72
N ILE A 109 0.69 -9.91 -1.13
CA ILE A 109 -0.38 -10.90 -0.93
C ILE A 109 -0.21 -12.10 -1.87
N MET A 110 0.19 -11.87 -3.12
CA MET A 110 0.29 -12.92 -4.14
C MET A 110 1.52 -13.81 -4.00
N ASP A 111 2.45 -13.50 -3.09
CA ASP A 111 3.56 -14.39 -2.75
C ASP A 111 3.21 -15.23 -1.50
N PRO A 112 2.73 -16.47 -1.67
CA PRO A 112 2.31 -17.32 -0.57
C PRO A 112 3.46 -17.72 0.35
N LYS A 113 4.73 -17.61 -0.07
CA LYS A 113 5.88 -17.90 0.80
C LYS A 113 6.17 -16.76 1.77
N LYS A 114 5.84 -15.53 1.37
CA LYS A 114 6.08 -14.31 2.16
C LYS A 114 4.87 -13.92 3.01
N TRP A 115 3.68 -14.29 2.54
CA TRP A 115 2.42 -14.00 3.19
C TRP A 115 2.06 -15.01 4.28
N GLU A 116 2.13 -16.31 3.99
CA GLU A 116 1.82 -17.38 4.96
C GLU A 116 3.06 -18.22 5.24
N SER A 117 3.32 -18.51 6.51
CA SER A 117 4.15 -19.65 6.89
C SER A 117 3.52 -20.88 6.25
N ARG A 118 4.12 -21.45 5.19
CA ARG A 118 3.82 -22.83 4.80
C ARG A 118 4.18 -23.68 6.01
N SER A 119 3.19 -23.97 6.84
CA SER A 119 3.24 -25.07 7.79
C SER A 119 3.66 -26.28 6.99
N GLN A 120 4.90 -26.68 7.19
CA GLN A 120 5.44 -27.93 6.74
C GLN A 120 4.70 -29.02 7.52
N VAL A 121 3.49 -29.38 7.07
CA VAL A 121 2.85 -30.63 7.45
C VAL A 121 3.56 -31.73 6.65
N VAL A 122 4.82 -31.96 7.01
CA VAL A 122 5.51 -33.21 6.73
C VAL A 122 4.91 -34.26 7.66
N GLY A 123 4.35 -35.29 7.03
CA GLY A 123 3.94 -36.58 7.54
C GLY A 123 3.93 -36.83 9.05
N LYS A 124 2.74 -37.18 9.56
CA LYS A 124 2.59 -38.38 10.37
C LYS A 124 1.41 -39.20 9.87
N ALA A 125 1.67 -39.98 8.82
CA ALA A 125 1.05 -41.29 8.69
C ALA A 125 1.76 -42.21 9.69
N SER A 126 1.18 -42.36 10.87
CA SER A 126 1.52 -43.33 11.93
C SER A 126 0.27 -43.39 12.82
N SER A 127 -0.43 -44.49 13.04
CA SER A 127 -0.17 -45.92 12.86
C SER A 127 -1.51 -46.64 12.67
#